data_AF-A0A957WU32-F1
#
_entry.id   AF-A0A957WU32-F1
#
_cell.length_a   1.000
_cell.length_b   1.000
_cell.length_c   1.000
_cell.angle_alpha   90.00
_cell.angle_beta   90.00
_cell.angle_gamma   90.00
#
_symmetry.space_group_name_H-M   'P 1'
#
loop_
_entity.id
_entity.type
_entity.pdbx_description
1 polymer ?
#
loop_
_entity_poly.entity_id
_entity_poly.type
_entity_poly.pdbx_seq_one_letter_code
_entity_poly.pdbx_strand_id
1 'polypeptide(L)'
;ASFTSNVGVSRAMGLPPKGTHAHSMVQLFMAMGMGELAAFRAYADLYPDDCLLLVDTVDTLQSGVPHAIRVFEELKAKGHRPVGIRLDSGDLAYLSIQAAKLLNEAGFDDVSIVLSSDLDELVIWQIVTQISQEAPRYGLDADHLIGRLVYGVGTRLITSWGEPALGGVYKLVAVQEGEQWNSAIKVSETPAKTPNPGRKRVWRLYDKRDKATADLLTLDDEDPTNFSEILLHHPSHHTKTRLLRKEDLKAIEPLLVTVLQQGKRHYELPDLEGIRRQRIDDVERLDPGIRRLVNPHIYHVSLTPNLWDLKQRLIAEAMGQREG
;
A
#
# COMPACT_ATOMS: atom_id res chain seq x y z
N ALA A 1 -4.95 3.41 1.54
CA ALA A 1 -5.97 3.92 2.49
C ALA A 1 -7.00 4.74 1.72
N SER A 2 -8.28 4.54 2.03
CA SER A 2 -9.39 5.29 1.42
C SER A 2 -9.67 6.61 2.16
N PHE A 3 -9.34 6.68 3.46
CA PHE A 3 -9.52 7.84 4.32
C PHE A 3 -8.37 7.98 5.33
N THR A 4 -8.33 9.10 6.04
CA THR A 4 -7.39 9.34 7.16
C THR A 4 -8.09 10.06 8.31
N SER A 5 -7.67 9.75 9.55
CA SER A 5 -8.08 10.48 10.76
C SER A 5 -7.25 11.75 10.98
N ASN A 6 -6.17 11.95 10.23
CA ASN A 6 -5.29 13.11 10.39
C ASN A 6 -5.92 14.35 9.73
N VAL A 7 -6.42 15.27 10.56
CA VAL A 7 -7.05 16.53 10.13
C VAL A 7 -6.05 17.45 9.42
N GLY A 8 -4.78 17.44 9.80
CA GLY A 8 -3.74 18.27 9.17
C GLY A 8 -3.49 17.85 7.72
N VAL A 9 -3.32 16.55 7.47
CA VAL A 9 -3.19 16.00 6.10
C VAL A 9 -4.46 16.25 5.31
N SER A 10 -5.63 16.00 5.92
CA SER A 10 -6.93 16.22 5.29
C SER A 10 -7.10 17.67 4.84
N ARG A 11 -6.72 18.64 5.68
CA ARG A 11 -6.73 20.06 5.33
C ARG A 11 -5.76 20.39 4.22
N ALA A 12 -4.52 19.89 4.29
CA ALA A 12 -3.49 20.17 3.29
C ALA A 12 -3.84 19.58 1.92
N MET A 13 -4.53 18.43 1.89
CA MET A 13 -4.88 17.70 0.67
C MET A 13 -6.33 17.95 0.21
N GLY A 14 -7.12 18.73 0.94
CA GLY A 14 -8.54 18.98 0.62
C GLY A 14 -9.43 17.74 0.74
N LEU A 15 -9.08 16.78 1.61
CA LEU A 15 -9.83 15.55 1.82
C LEU A 15 -10.73 15.65 3.07
N PRO A 16 -11.88 14.98 3.10
CA PRO A 16 -12.67 14.87 4.33
C PRO A 16 -11.98 13.92 5.33
N PRO A 17 -11.68 14.36 6.56
CA PRO A 17 -11.19 13.45 7.58
C PRO A 17 -12.30 12.48 7.99
N LYS A 18 -11.91 11.26 8.36
CA LYS A 18 -12.83 10.26 8.93
C LYS A 18 -12.34 9.80 10.29
N GLY A 19 -13.24 9.71 11.25
CA GLY A 19 -12.96 9.31 12.62
C GLY A 19 -14.25 9.07 13.38
N THR A 20 -14.13 8.43 14.54
CA THR A 20 -15.23 8.09 15.44
C THR A 20 -14.98 8.76 16.80
N HIS A 21 -15.82 8.49 17.80
CA HIS A 21 -15.47 8.78 19.18
C HIS A 21 -14.49 7.73 19.75
N ALA A 22 -13.92 8.04 20.91
CA ALA A 22 -12.99 7.17 21.66
C ALA A 22 -13.65 6.63 22.94
N HIS A 23 -12.99 5.66 23.58
CA HIS A 23 -13.42 5.11 24.88
C HIS A 23 -13.55 6.18 25.95
N SER A 24 -12.72 7.22 25.93
CA SER A 24 -12.75 8.31 26.90
C SER A 24 -14.10 9.03 26.97
N MET A 25 -14.82 9.14 25.85
CA MET A 25 -16.16 9.69 25.83
C MET A 25 -17.15 8.78 26.57
N VAL A 26 -17.14 7.47 26.30
CA VAL A 26 -18.03 6.52 26.97
C VAL A 26 -17.71 6.45 28.47
N GLN A 27 -16.42 6.42 28.82
CA GLN A 27 -15.93 6.43 30.20
C GLN A 27 -16.39 7.68 30.97
N LEU A 28 -16.42 8.86 30.33
CA LEU A 28 -16.92 10.08 30.96
C LEU A 28 -18.38 9.94 31.41
N PHE A 29 -19.27 9.44 30.54
CA PHE A 29 -20.68 9.23 30.88
C PHE A 29 -20.86 8.16 31.97
N MET A 30 -20.05 7.09 31.92
CA MET A 30 -20.02 6.10 32.99
C MET A 30 -19.58 6.69 34.33
N ALA A 31 -18.52 7.51 34.33
CA ALA A 31 -18.02 8.19 35.53
C ALA A 31 -19.04 9.18 36.11
N MET A 32 -19.88 9.79 35.26
CA MET A 32 -21.00 10.64 35.67
C MET A 32 -22.26 9.87 36.08
N GLY A 33 -22.22 8.52 36.09
CA GLY A 33 -23.36 7.68 36.49
C GLY A 33 -24.48 7.57 35.45
N MET A 34 -24.23 8.01 34.20
CA MET A 34 -25.23 8.00 33.12
C MET A 34 -25.20 6.71 32.30
N GLY A 35 -24.08 5.98 32.32
CA GLY A 35 -23.90 4.70 31.63
C GLY A 35 -23.58 4.83 30.13
N GLU A 36 -23.31 3.68 29.50
CA GLU A 36 -22.87 3.58 28.10
C GLU A 36 -23.95 4.04 27.10
N LEU A 37 -25.20 3.63 27.29
CA LEU A 37 -26.30 4.01 26.41
C LEU A 37 -26.50 5.53 26.32
N ALA A 38 -26.27 6.25 27.43
CA ALA A 38 -26.36 7.71 27.44
C ALA A 38 -25.24 8.35 26.60
N ALA A 39 -24.03 7.78 26.60
CA ALA A 39 -22.94 8.23 25.75
C ALA A 39 -23.29 8.07 24.26
N PHE A 40 -23.83 6.92 23.88
CA PHE A 40 -24.20 6.65 22.49
C PHE A 40 -25.32 7.57 22.00
N ARG A 41 -26.34 7.82 22.83
CA ARG A 41 -27.41 8.79 22.50
C ARG A 41 -26.84 10.20 22.32
N ALA A 42 -25.96 10.65 23.21
CA ALA A 42 -25.33 11.95 23.10
C ALA A 42 -24.50 12.11 21.82
N TYR A 43 -23.80 11.04 21.39
CA TYR A 43 -23.08 11.05 20.12
C TYR A 43 -24.03 11.09 18.92
N ALA A 44 -25.08 10.26 18.94
CA ALA A 44 -26.08 10.17 17.89
C ALA A 44 -26.88 11.47 17.71
N ASP A 45 -27.18 12.19 18.79
CA ASP A 45 -27.89 13.48 18.72
C ASP A 45 -27.01 14.58 18.07
N LEU A 46 -25.69 14.49 18.21
CA LEU A 46 -24.76 15.45 17.59
C LEU A 46 -24.39 15.08 16.15
N TYR A 47 -24.29 13.78 15.84
CA TYR A 47 -23.89 13.25 14.54
C TYR A 47 -24.91 12.22 14.01
N PRO A 48 -26.16 12.61 13.74
CA PRO A 48 -27.22 11.65 13.44
C PRO A 48 -27.02 10.90 12.12
N ASP A 49 -26.42 11.54 11.11
CA ASP A 49 -26.13 10.96 9.79
C ASP A 49 -24.72 10.37 9.65
N ASP A 50 -23.84 10.62 10.62
CA ASP A 50 -22.46 10.10 10.69
C ASP A 50 -22.25 9.24 11.96
N CYS A 51 -23.34 8.65 12.49
CA CYS A 51 -23.31 7.95 13.77
C CYS A 51 -22.58 6.61 13.67
N LEU A 52 -21.37 6.55 14.23
CA LEU A 52 -20.55 5.35 14.33
C LEU A 52 -20.11 5.12 15.78
N LEU A 53 -20.59 4.03 16.39
CA LEU A 53 -20.50 3.79 17.83
C LEU A 53 -19.41 2.78 18.21
N LEU A 54 -18.57 3.12 19.18
CA LEU A 54 -17.56 2.23 19.76
C LEU A 54 -18.19 1.34 20.83
N VAL A 55 -18.32 0.04 20.54
CA VAL A 55 -19.19 -0.87 21.30
C VAL A 55 -18.47 -1.78 22.30
N ASP A 56 -17.16 -1.71 22.42
CA ASP A 56 -16.36 -2.62 23.25
C ASP A 56 -15.78 -1.95 24.51
N THR A 57 -16.46 -0.94 25.06
CA THR A 57 -16.00 -0.28 26.29
C THR A 57 -16.29 -1.11 27.54
N VAL A 58 -17.42 -1.81 27.59
CA VAL A 58 -17.84 -2.63 28.74
C VAL A 58 -17.92 -4.10 28.36
N ASP A 59 -18.92 -4.47 27.55
CA ASP A 59 -19.07 -5.80 26.97
C ASP A 59 -19.71 -5.66 25.59
N THR A 60 -18.97 -6.07 24.56
CA THR A 60 -19.37 -5.93 23.16
C THR A 60 -20.73 -6.55 22.85
N LEU A 61 -20.98 -7.78 23.30
CA LEU A 61 -22.16 -8.55 22.87
C LEU A 61 -23.33 -8.43 23.85
N GLN A 62 -23.05 -8.23 25.13
CA GLN A 62 -24.07 -8.13 26.18
C GLN A 62 -24.54 -6.69 26.43
N SER A 63 -23.75 -5.67 26.06
CA SER A 63 -24.09 -4.27 26.29
C SER A 63 -23.91 -3.37 25.07
N GLY A 64 -22.72 -3.27 24.49
CA GLY A 64 -22.42 -2.26 23.49
C GLY A 64 -23.20 -2.42 22.19
N VAL A 65 -23.19 -3.62 21.57
CA VAL A 65 -23.99 -3.88 20.35
C VAL A 65 -25.49 -3.74 20.63
N PRO A 66 -26.06 -4.32 21.70
CA PRO A 66 -27.47 -4.07 22.07
C PRO A 66 -27.82 -2.59 22.27
N HIS A 67 -26.95 -1.81 22.93
CA HIS A 67 -27.15 -0.37 23.10
C HIS A 67 -27.05 0.38 21.77
N ALA A 68 -26.12 0.01 20.90
CA ALA A 68 -25.99 0.60 19.57
C ALA A 68 -27.24 0.36 18.72
N ILE A 69 -27.76 -0.87 18.71
CA ILE A 69 -29.02 -1.23 18.02
C ILE A 69 -30.16 -0.33 18.51
N ARG A 70 -30.32 -0.18 19.83
CA ARG A 70 -31.37 0.69 20.39
C ARG A 70 -31.24 2.14 19.92
N VAL A 71 -30.02 2.68 19.88
CA VAL A 71 -29.75 4.03 19.38
C VAL A 71 -30.01 4.13 17.87
N PHE A 72 -29.70 3.10 17.11
CA PHE A 72 -29.96 3.03 15.67
C PHE A 72 -31.44 2.99 15.35
N GLU A 73 -32.25 2.28 16.13
CA GLU A 73 -33.71 2.29 16.04
C GLU A 73 -34.27 3.69 16.34
N GLU A 74 -33.77 4.35 17.39
CA GLU A 74 -34.13 5.72 17.74
C GLU A 74 -33.77 6.71 16.61
N LEU A 75 -32.61 6.57 15.97
CA LEU A 75 -32.20 7.37 14.81
C LEU A 75 -33.08 7.11 13.58
N LYS A 76 -33.35 5.83 13.28
CA LYS A 76 -34.22 5.42 12.16
C LYS A 76 -35.63 5.96 12.33
N ALA A 77 -36.18 5.95 13.54
CA ALA A 77 -37.47 6.55 13.85
C ALA A 77 -37.50 8.08 13.63
N LYS A 78 -36.35 8.75 13.78
CA LYS A 78 -36.16 10.17 13.47
C LYS A 78 -35.85 10.44 11.98
N GLY A 79 -35.76 9.41 11.14
CA GLY A 79 -35.48 9.53 9.70
C GLY A 79 -34.00 9.56 9.33
N HIS A 80 -33.10 9.25 10.26
CA HIS A 80 -31.65 9.18 10.03
C HIS A 80 -31.18 7.75 9.77
N ARG A 81 -30.00 7.61 9.15
CA ARG A 81 -29.36 6.32 8.91
C ARG A 81 -28.01 6.26 9.64
N PRO A 82 -27.82 5.30 10.56
CA PRO A 82 -26.54 5.14 11.24
C PRO A 82 -25.46 4.63 10.28
N VAL A 83 -24.20 4.94 10.58
CA VAL A 83 -23.05 4.49 9.79
C VAL A 83 -22.61 3.10 10.19
N GLY A 84 -22.57 2.80 11.50
CA GLY A 84 -22.16 1.48 11.97
C GLY A 84 -21.51 1.43 13.35
N ILE A 85 -20.79 0.36 13.62
CA ILE A 85 -20.12 0.12 14.91
C ILE A 85 -18.61 0.01 14.73
N ARG A 86 -17.86 0.21 15.81
CA ARG A 86 -16.41 -0.02 15.90
C ARG A 86 -16.09 -1.05 16.98
N LEU A 87 -15.24 -2.01 16.62
CA LEU A 87 -14.61 -3.01 17.48
C LEU A 87 -13.10 -2.72 17.52
N ASP A 88 -12.53 -2.57 18.73
CA ASP A 88 -11.14 -2.17 18.96
C ASP A 88 -10.38 -3.16 19.87
N SER A 89 -10.98 -4.31 20.18
CA SER A 89 -10.41 -5.32 21.06
C SER A 89 -11.08 -6.69 20.91
N GLY A 90 -10.46 -7.71 21.51
CA GLY A 90 -10.96 -9.09 21.53
C GLY A 90 -10.70 -9.87 20.23
N ASP A 91 -11.37 -11.01 20.08
CA ASP A 91 -11.35 -11.79 18.84
C ASP A 91 -12.22 -11.08 17.79
N LEU A 92 -11.58 -10.24 16.96
CA LEU A 92 -12.26 -9.40 15.98
C LEU A 92 -13.04 -10.23 14.94
N ALA A 93 -12.59 -11.44 14.59
CA ALA A 93 -13.31 -12.27 13.63
C ALA A 93 -14.62 -12.80 14.25
N TYR A 94 -14.52 -13.41 15.43
CA TYR A 94 -15.67 -13.90 16.17
C TYR A 94 -16.66 -12.76 16.51
N LEU A 95 -16.15 -11.64 17.04
CA LEU A 95 -16.98 -10.49 17.42
C LEU A 95 -17.67 -9.87 16.20
N SER A 96 -17.00 -9.81 15.04
CA SER A 96 -17.64 -9.33 13.80
C SER A 96 -18.81 -10.22 13.39
N ILE A 97 -18.65 -11.54 13.45
CA ILE A 97 -19.72 -12.50 13.11
C ILE A 97 -20.91 -12.34 14.07
N GLN A 98 -20.66 -12.30 15.38
CA GLN A 98 -21.74 -12.19 16.36
C GLN A 98 -22.43 -10.83 16.29
N ALA A 99 -21.66 -9.73 16.16
CA ALA A 99 -22.22 -8.40 16.01
C ALA A 99 -23.06 -8.28 14.73
N ALA A 100 -22.57 -8.81 13.60
CA ALA A 100 -23.30 -8.83 12.34
C ALA A 100 -24.62 -9.60 12.45
N LYS A 101 -24.63 -10.74 13.16
CA LYS A 101 -25.86 -11.48 13.43
C LYS A 101 -26.89 -10.63 14.17
N LEU A 102 -26.50 -10.00 15.28
CA LEU A 102 -27.39 -9.14 16.07
C LEU A 102 -27.88 -7.92 15.27
N LEU A 103 -27.00 -7.29 14.50
CA LEU A 103 -27.34 -6.15 13.64
C LEU A 103 -28.33 -6.56 12.54
N ASN A 104 -28.11 -7.70 11.88
CA ASN A 104 -28.99 -8.20 10.84
C ASN A 104 -30.37 -8.58 11.40
N GLU A 105 -30.43 -9.22 12.57
CA GLU A 105 -31.69 -9.53 13.27
C GLU A 105 -32.50 -8.27 13.60
N ALA A 106 -31.81 -7.16 13.90
CA ALA A 106 -32.43 -5.84 14.14
C ALA A 106 -32.71 -5.04 12.85
N GLY A 107 -32.39 -5.58 11.67
CA GLY A 107 -32.63 -4.93 10.38
C GLY A 107 -31.63 -3.82 10.02
N PHE A 108 -30.41 -3.93 10.53
CA PHE A 108 -29.24 -3.08 10.20
C PHE A 108 -28.19 -3.91 9.45
N ASP A 109 -28.61 -4.57 8.38
CA ASP A 109 -27.76 -5.46 7.56
C ASP A 109 -26.90 -4.72 6.52
N ASP A 110 -26.89 -3.39 6.57
CA ASP A 110 -26.18 -2.51 5.66
C ASP A 110 -25.10 -1.64 6.34
N VAL A 111 -25.16 -1.49 7.67
CA VAL A 111 -24.22 -0.65 8.44
C VAL A 111 -22.78 -1.20 8.41
N SER A 112 -21.76 -0.36 8.47
CA SER A 112 -20.36 -0.82 8.49
C SER A 112 -19.95 -1.40 9.85
N ILE A 113 -18.98 -2.31 9.85
CA ILE A 113 -18.31 -2.78 11.06
C ILE A 113 -16.84 -2.40 10.95
N VAL A 114 -16.43 -1.39 11.72
CA VAL A 114 -15.05 -0.92 11.76
C VAL A 114 -14.25 -1.78 12.72
N LEU A 115 -13.15 -2.34 12.24
CA LEU A 115 -12.19 -3.09 13.03
C LEU A 115 -10.93 -2.25 13.21
N SER A 116 -10.51 -2.06 14.43
CA SER A 116 -9.21 -1.46 14.77
C SER A 116 -8.53 -2.31 15.86
N SER A 117 -7.27 -1.96 16.18
CA SER A 117 -6.37 -2.66 17.12
C SER A 117 -5.35 -3.61 16.47
N ASP A 118 -4.07 -3.19 16.52
CA ASP A 118 -2.89 -3.95 16.08
C ASP A 118 -2.96 -4.69 14.74
N LEU A 119 -3.81 -4.18 13.84
CA LEU A 119 -4.00 -4.73 12.50
C LEU A 119 -2.73 -4.61 11.65
N ASP A 120 -2.46 -5.67 10.90
CA ASP A 120 -1.56 -5.70 9.75
C ASP A 120 -2.16 -6.61 8.66
N GLU A 121 -1.44 -6.78 7.56
CA GLU A 121 -1.88 -7.61 6.44
C GLU A 121 -2.13 -9.08 6.81
N LEU A 122 -1.40 -9.64 7.79
CA LEU A 122 -1.55 -11.02 8.21
C LEU A 122 -2.77 -11.19 9.12
N VAL A 123 -2.96 -10.28 10.07
CA VAL A 123 -4.12 -10.25 10.96
C VAL A 123 -5.40 -10.04 10.16
N ILE A 124 -5.40 -9.09 9.21
CA ILE A 124 -6.54 -8.88 8.31
C ILE A 124 -6.84 -10.14 7.49
N TRP A 125 -5.82 -10.79 6.93
CA TRP A 125 -5.99 -12.02 6.18
C TRP A 125 -6.56 -13.16 7.04
N GLN A 126 -6.12 -13.29 8.29
CA GLN A 126 -6.67 -14.26 9.26
C GLN A 126 -8.13 -13.98 9.57
N ILE A 127 -8.49 -12.72 9.87
CA ILE A 127 -9.88 -12.32 10.15
C ILE A 127 -10.78 -12.67 8.97
N VAL A 128 -10.39 -12.27 7.76
CA VAL A 128 -11.16 -12.57 6.53
C VAL A 128 -11.31 -14.08 6.36
N THR A 129 -10.22 -14.84 6.50
CA THR A 129 -10.24 -16.30 6.34
C THR A 129 -11.18 -16.98 7.34
N GLN A 130 -11.13 -16.58 8.62
CA GLN A 130 -11.99 -17.12 9.65
C GLN A 130 -13.46 -16.77 9.39
N ILE A 131 -13.75 -15.52 9.01
CA ILE A 131 -15.11 -15.10 8.64
C ILE A 131 -15.64 -15.92 7.48
N SER A 132 -14.85 -16.12 6.42
CA SER A 132 -15.24 -16.94 5.27
C SER A 132 -15.62 -18.38 5.67
N GLN A 133 -14.97 -18.93 6.69
CA GLN A 133 -15.20 -20.31 7.15
C GLN A 133 -16.34 -20.42 8.16
N GLU A 134 -16.49 -19.44 9.04
CA GLU A 134 -17.36 -19.52 10.21
C GLU A 134 -18.69 -18.80 10.02
N ALA A 135 -18.75 -17.68 9.30
CA ALA A 135 -19.97 -16.90 9.12
C ALA A 135 -21.16 -17.74 8.58
N PRO A 136 -20.97 -18.66 7.60
CA PRO A 136 -22.07 -19.50 7.12
C PRO A 136 -22.68 -20.40 8.21
N ARG A 137 -21.90 -20.80 9.22
CA ARG A 137 -22.40 -21.61 10.35
C ARG A 137 -23.38 -20.85 11.23
N TYR A 138 -23.32 -19.51 11.20
CA TYR A 138 -24.24 -18.62 11.89
C TYR A 138 -25.35 -18.09 10.98
N GLY A 139 -25.50 -18.64 9.77
CA GLY A 139 -26.51 -18.22 8.80
C GLY A 139 -26.22 -16.88 8.13
N LEU A 140 -24.96 -16.44 8.14
CA LEU A 140 -24.52 -15.19 7.51
C LEU A 140 -23.87 -15.46 6.16
N ASP A 141 -24.12 -14.58 5.20
CA ASP A 141 -23.35 -14.50 3.96
C ASP A 141 -21.97 -13.90 4.27
N ALA A 142 -20.92 -14.69 4.04
CA ALA A 142 -19.56 -14.31 4.34
C ALA A 142 -19.07 -13.14 3.47
N ASP A 143 -19.36 -13.16 2.17
CA ASP A 143 -18.92 -12.12 1.23
C ASP A 143 -19.59 -10.79 1.57
N HIS A 144 -20.87 -10.84 1.93
CA HIS A 144 -21.61 -9.67 2.40
C HIS A 144 -21.03 -9.11 3.71
N LEU A 145 -20.74 -9.96 4.69
CA LEU A 145 -20.12 -9.54 5.95
C LEU A 145 -18.74 -8.90 5.70
N ILE A 146 -17.88 -9.58 4.94
CA ILE A 146 -16.54 -9.07 4.58
C ILE A 146 -16.64 -7.73 3.84
N GLY A 147 -17.61 -7.58 2.94
CA GLY A 147 -17.87 -6.35 2.20
C GLY A 147 -18.28 -5.15 3.08
N ARG A 148 -18.78 -5.39 4.30
CA ARG A 148 -19.16 -4.36 5.27
C ARG A 148 -18.06 -4.06 6.31
N LEU A 149 -16.94 -4.77 6.29
CA LEU A 149 -15.82 -4.53 7.18
C LEU A 149 -15.00 -3.32 6.73
N VAL A 150 -14.57 -2.51 7.70
CA VAL A 150 -13.68 -1.37 7.48
C VAL A 150 -12.48 -1.49 8.41
N TYR A 151 -11.26 -1.50 7.88
CA TYR A 151 -10.05 -1.71 8.68
C TYR A 151 -9.35 -0.38 9.03
N GLY A 152 -9.34 -0.04 10.32
CA GLY A 152 -8.61 1.07 10.90
C GLY A 152 -7.19 0.64 11.30
N VAL A 153 -6.24 0.79 10.39
CA VAL A 153 -4.84 0.39 10.62
C VAL A 153 -3.99 1.58 11.08
N GLY A 154 -3.41 1.48 12.28
CA GLY A 154 -2.62 2.54 12.91
C GLY A 154 -1.11 2.28 12.86
N THR A 155 -0.55 1.91 14.01
CA THR A 155 0.90 1.84 14.30
C THR A 155 1.67 1.05 13.25
N ARG A 156 1.21 -0.15 12.88
CA ARG A 156 1.96 -1.04 11.98
C ARG A 156 2.09 -0.48 10.57
N LEU A 157 1.04 0.16 10.06
CA LEU A 157 1.05 0.79 8.74
C LEU A 157 1.92 2.05 8.71
N ILE A 158 1.74 2.96 9.68
CA ILE A 158 2.42 4.26 9.65
C ILE A 158 3.92 4.17 9.95
N THR A 159 4.33 3.16 10.72
CA THR A 159 5.74 2.95 11.05
C THR A 159 6.45 1.98 10.11
N SER A 160 5.76 1.42 9.12
CA SER A 160 6.26 0.31 8.28
C SER A 160 6.84 -0.80 9.16
N TRP A 161 6.04 -1.29 10.10
CA TRP A 161 6.49 -2.26 11.10
C TRP A 161 7.09 -3.51 10.43
N GLY A 162 8.28 -3.90 10.88
CA GLY A 162 9.08 -4.97 10.28
C GLY A 162 10.25 -4.47 9.43
N GLU A 163 10.06 -3.40 8.65
CA GLU A 163 11.12 -2.75 7.85
C GLU A 163 10.88 -1.23 7.75
N PRO A 164 11.23 -0.47 8.82
CA PRO A 164 10.92 0.96 8.90
C PRO A 164 11.79 1.83 7.98
N ALA A 165 12.80 1.27 7.32
CA ALA A 165 13.73 2.00 6.48
C ALA A 165 13.92 1.34 5.11
N LEU A 166 13.69 2.10 4.03
CA LEU A 166 13.85 1.59 2.67
C LEU A 166 15.33 1.38 2.25
N GLY A 167 16.29 2.05 2.92
CA GLY A 167 17.71 1.95 2.57
C GLY A 167 18.11 2.72 1.29
N GLY A 168 17.34 3.74 0.88
CA GLY A 168 17.64 4.56 -0.29
C GLY A 168 19.01 5.27 -0.20
N VAL A 169 19.70 5.40 -1.33
CA VAL A 169 21.04 6.02 -1.42
C VAL A 169 21.15 7.01 -2.56
N TYR A 170 21.97 8.06 -2.36
CA TYR A 170 22.42 8.96 -3.42
C TYR A 170 23.88 8.64 -3.78
N LYS A 171 24.18 8.51 -5.08
CA LYS A 171 25.51 8.17 -5.60
C LYS A 171 25.82 8.96 -6.87
N LEU A 172 27.04 9.47 -6.96
CA LEU A 172 27.59 9.99 -8.20
C LEU A 172 27.82 8.83 -9.17
N VAL A 173 27.32 8.96 -10.40
CA VAL A 173 27.45 7.93 -11.46
C VAL A 173 28.16 8.44 -12.70
N ALA A 174 28.17 9.76 -12.92
CA ALA A 174 28.92 10.40 -13.99
C ALA A 174 29.14 11.89 -13.67
N VAL A 175 30.19 12.47 -14.25
CA VAL A 175 30.53 13.91 -14.21
C VAL A 175 30.68 14.40 -15.63
N GLN A 176 30.19 15.60 -15.92
CA GLN A 176 30.39 16.23 -17.22
C GLN A 176 31.63 17.13 -17.18
N GLU A 177 32.55 16.92 -18.11
CA GLU A 177 33.72 17.77 -18.35
C GLU A 177 33.70 18.24 -19.81
N GLY A 178 33.42 19.53 -20.01
CA GLY A 178 33.13 20.07 -21.35
C GLY A 178 31.90 19.40 -21.96
N GLU A 179 32.05 18.81 -23.15
CA GLU A 179 30.98 18.05 -23.82
C GLU A 179 30.99 16.56 -23.47
N GLN A 180 32.00 16.08 -22.71
CA GLN A 180 32.19 14.67 -22.42
C GLN A 180 31.63 14.28 -21.05
N TRP A 181 31.08 13.08 -20.96
CA TRP A 181 30.59 12.49 -19.72
C TRP A 181 31.52 11.40 -19.23
N ASN A 182 32.17 11.64 -18.09
CA ASN A 182 33.06 10.69 -17.43
C ASN A 182 32.26 9.86 -16.42
N SER A 183 32.26 8.54 -16.57
CA SER A 183 31.55 7.64 -15.67
C SER A 183 32.29 7.47 -14.34
N ALA A 184 31.55 7.47 -13.24
CA ALA A 184 32.08 7.27 -11.89
C ALA A 184 31.63 5.92 -11.32
N ILE A 185 32.51 5.25 -10.58
CA ILE A 185 32.20 4.01 -9.88
C ILE A 185 32.72 4.03 -8.45
N LYS A 186 31.97 3.38 -7.55
CA LYS A 186 32.43 3.01 -6.21
C LYS A 186 32.50 1.49 -6.14
N VAL A 187 33.69 0.93 -5.98
CA VAL A 187 33.82 -0.53 -5.77
C VAL A 187 33.51 -0.87 -4.31
N SER A 188 32.71 -1.90 -4.09
CA SER A 188 32.40 -2.46 -2.76
C SER A 188 32.84 -3.92 -2.68
N GLU A 189 33.23 -4.37 -1.49
CA GLU A 189 33.53 -5.79 -1.21
C GLU A 189 32.32 -6.70 -1.46
N THR A 190 31.11 -6.17 -1.36
CA THR A 190 29.89 -6.90 -1.74
C THR A 190 29.51 -6.50 -3.18
N PRO A 191 29.54 -7.43 -4.16
CA PRO A 191 29.25 -7.11 -5.57
C PRO A 191 27.88 -6.45 -5.79
N ALA A 192 26.87 -6.87 -5.05
CA ALA A 192 25.52 -6.29 -5.09
C ALA A 192 25.45 -4.83 -4.61
N LYS A 193 26.45 -4.36 -3.84
CA LYS A 193 26.54 -2.98 -3.35
C LYS A 193 27.37 -2.06 -4.26
N THR A 194 27.95 -2.59 -5.34
CA THR A 194 28.63 -1.79 -6.37
C THR A 194 27.58 -1.17 -7.31
N PRO A 195 27.38 0.17 -7.28
CA PRO A 195 26.37 0.82 -8.11
C PRO A 195 26.68 0.69 -9.59
N ASN A 196 25.65 0.81 -10.42
CA ASN A 196 25.81 0.82 -11.88
C ASN A 196 26.29 2.22 -12.33
N PRO A 197 27.43 2.33 -13.04
CA PRO A 197 28.04 3.61 -13.42
C PRO A 197 27.28 4.30 -14.56
N GLY A 198 27.75 5.45 -14.99
CA GLY A 198 27.31 6.15 -16.19
C GLY A 198 25.96 6.87 -16.07
N ARG A 199 25.66 7.70 -17.07
CA ARG A 199 24.31 8.23 -17.29
C ARG A 199 23.44 7.13 -17.86
N LYS A 200 22.27 6.94 -17.27
CA LYS A 200 21.41 5.78 -17.55
C LYS A 200 19.97 6.20 -17.78
N ARG A 201 19.26 5.36 -18.53
CA ARG A 201 17.80 5.35 -18.60
C ARG A 201 17.27 4.05 -18.02
N VAL A 202 16.00 4.05 -17.61
CA VAL A 202 15.31 2.87 -17.08
C VAL A 202 14.05 2.65 -17.91
N TRP A 203 13.86 1.42 -18.34
CA TRP A 203 12.75 1.01 -19.21
C TRP A 203 12.04 -0.18 -18.61
N ARG A 204 10.72 -0.15 -18.57
CA ARG A 204 9.91 -1.32 -18.20
C ARG A 204 9.50 -2.09 -19.44
N LEU A 205 9.76 -3.39 -19.42
CA LEU A 205 9.41 -4.30 -20.50
C LEU A 205 8.12 -5.03 -20.15
N TYR A 206 7.14 -4.98 -21.05
CA TYR A 206 5.86 -5.68 -20.91
C TYR A 206 5.75 -6.84 -21.87
N ASP A 207 5.38 -8.01 -21.35
CA ASP A 207 5.14 -9.20 -22.17
C ASP A 207 3.79 -9.10 -22.92
N LYS A 208 3.50 -10.10 -23.77
CA LYS A 208 2.24 -10.21 -24.53
C LYS A 208 0.97 -10.21 -23.66
N ARG A 209 1.08 -10.52 -22.37
CA ARG A 209 -0.03 -10.51 -21.39
C ARG A 209 -0.20 -9.13 -20.72
N ASP A 210 0.57 -8.13 -21.17
CA ASP A 210 0.66 -6.81 -20.57
C ASP A 210 1.16 -6.82 -19.12
N LYS A 211 2.01 -7.80 -18.79
CA LYS A 211 2.65 -7.89 -17.49
C LYS A 211 4.09 -7.40 -17.56
N ALA A 212 4.46 -6.56 -16.60
CA ALA A 212 5.83 -6.09 -16.42
C ALA A 212 6.73 -7.30 -16.11
N THR A 213 7.64 -7.62 -17.02
CA THR A 213 8.51 -8.80 -16.92
C THR A 213 9.92 -8.48 -16.43
N ALA A 214 10.40 -7.26 -16.69
CA ALA A 214 11.68 -6.77 -16.21
C ALA A 214 11.78 -5.24 -16.36
N ASP A 215 12.61 -4.62 -15.52
CA ASP A 215 13.13 -3.28 -15.76
C ASP A 215 14.56 -3.39 -16.32
N LEU A 216 14.83 -2.69 -17.41
CA LEU A 216 16.10 -2.66 -18.11
C LEU A 216 16.78 -1.30 -17.90
N LEU A 217 18.01 -1.31 -17.41
CA LEU A 217 18.89 -0.15 -17.39
C LEU A 217 19.75 -0.15 -18.65
N THR A 218 19.78 1.00 -19.30
CA THR A 218 20.58 1.25 -20.50
C THR A 218 21.50 2.45 -20.25
N LEU A 219 22.52 2.64 -21.08
CA LEU A 219 23.20 3.92 -21.20
C LEU A 219 22.25 4.98 -21.80
N ASP A 220 22.59 6.25 -21.66
CA ASP A 220 21.73 7.37 -22.10
C ASP A 220 21.56 7.47 -23.63
N ASP A 221 22.51 6.95 -24.39
CA ASP A 221 22.53 6.90 -25.85
C ASP A 221 21.86 5.64 -26.43
N GLU A 222 21.42 4.72 -25.57
CA GLU A 222 20.75 3.48 -25.96
C GLU A 222 19.22 3.63 -25.91
N ASP A 223 18.56 3.15 -26.96
CA ASP A 223 17.10 3.03 -27.04
C ASP A 223 16.71 1.57 -27.35
N PRO A 224 16.21 0.82 -26.37
CA PRO A 224 15.88 -0.59 -26.53
C PRO A 224 14.68 -0.82 -27.46
N THR A 225 13.91 0.21 -27.81
CA THR A 225 12.83 0.10 -28.80
C THR A 225 13.36 -0.19 -30.20
N ASN A 226 14.64 0.11 -30.47
CA ASN A 226 15.30 -0.15 -31.75
C ASN A 226 15.96 -1.54 -31.82
N PHE A 227 15.96 -2.32 -30.73
CA PHE A 227 16.63 -3.63 -30.68
C PHE A 227 15.70 -4.74 -31.17
N SER A 228 16.19 -5.65 -32.01
CA SER A 228 15.46 -6.86 -32.40
C SER A 228 15.43 -7.90 -31.28
N GLU A 229 16.53 -7.96 -30.52
CA GLU A 229 16.70 -8.82 -29.34
C GLU A 229 17.32 -8.02 -28.20
N ILE A 230 16.84 -8.27 -26.98
CA ILE A 230 17.26 -7.60 -25.76
C ILE A 230 17.86 -8.65 -24.83
N LEU A 231 19.18 -8.60 -24.65
CA LEU A 231 19.88 -9.45 -23.69
C LEU A 231 19.86 -8.79 -22.31
N LEU A 232 19.19 -9.42 -21.37
CA LEU A 232 19.08 -8.97 -19.99
C LEU A 232 20.19 -9.59 -19.14
N HIS A 233 21.13 -8.77 -18.66
CA HIS A 233 22.16 -9.21 -17.70
C HIS A 233 21.75 -8.90 -16.27
N HIS A 234 21.88 -9.89 -15.37
CA HIS A 234 21.70 -9.63 -13.95
C HIS A 234 22.77 -8.64 -13.43
N PRO A 235 22.42 -7.61 -12.64
CA PRO A 235 23.34 -6.52 -12.29
C PRO A 235 24.59 -6.90 -11.51
N SER A 236 24.61 -8.09 -10.91
CA SER A 236 25.71 -8.61 -10.09
C SER A 236 26.09 -10.06 -10.35
N HIS A 237 25.29 -10.83 -11.11
CA HIS A 237 25.52 -12.27 -11.30
C HIS A 237 25.80 -12.53 -12.77
N HIS A 238 27.08 -12.60 -13.15
CA HIS A 238 27.51 -12.62 -14.55
C HIS A 238 26.97 -13.81 -15.37
N THR A 239 26.66 -14.94 -14.73
CA THR A 239 26.09 -16.14 -15.40
C THR A 239 24.58 -16.06 -15.61
N LYS A 240 23.90 -15.11 -14.97
CA LYS A 240 22.44 -14.99 -15.06
C LYS A 240 22.07 -14.01 -16.17
N THR A 241 21.65 -14.57 -17.30
CA THR A 241 21.14 -13.82 -18.44
C THR A 241 19.79 -14.34 -18.89
N ARG A 242 19.03 -13.49 -19.58
CA ARG A 242 17.79 -13.86 -20.27
C ARG A 242 17.69 -13.10 -21.58
N LEU A 243 17.46 -13.82 -22.68
CA LEU A 243 17.21 -13.20 -23.98
C LEU A 243 15.72 -12.96 -24.17
N LEU A 244 15.34 -11.75 -24.56
CA LEU A 244 13.99 -11.41 -24.98
C LEU A 244 14.00 -10.96 -26.43
N ARG A 245 13.06 -11.45 -27.22
CA ARG A 245 12.87 -10.95 -28.59
C ARG A 245 11.82 -9.86 -28.59
N LYS A 246 11.99 -8.86 -29.45
CA LYS A 246 11.01 -7.76 -29.58
C LYS A 246 9.61 -8.28 -29.91
N GLU A 247 9.51 -9.37 -30.67
CA GLU A 247 8.25 -10.04 -31.00
C GLU A 247 7.52 -10.63 -29.77
N ASP A 248 8.19 -10.82 -28.64
CA ASP A 248 7.62 -11.30 -27.37
C ASP A 248 7.19 -10.17 -26.43
N LEU A 249 7.49 -8.93 -26.79
CA LEU A 249 7.13 -7.75 -26.03
C LEU A 249 5.90 -7.09 -26.62
N LYS A 250 4.98 -6.72 -25.73
CA LYS A 250 3.83 -5.86 -26.09
C LYS A 250 4.25 -4.39 -26.12
N ALA A 251 5.03 -3.97 -25.13
CA ALA A 251 5.42 -2.57 -24.96
C ALA A 251 6.76 -2.44 -24.22
N ILE A 252 7.43 -1.32 -24.47
CA ILE A 252 8.64 -0.87 -23.78
C ILE A 252 8.37 0.56 -23.33
N GLU A 253 8.41 0.79 -22.03
CA GLU A 253 8.01 2.06 -21.41
C GLU A 253 9.20 2.75 -20.74
N PRO A 254 9.58 3.98 -21.11
CA PRO A 254 10.58 4.74 -20.35
C PRO A 254 10.01 5.18 -19.00
N LEU A 255 10.72 4.88 -17.90
CA LEU A 255 10.25 5.17 -16.54
C LEU A 255 10.70 6.53 -15.99
N LEU A 256 11.86 7.02 -16.41
CA LEU A 256 12.39 8.31 -15.95
C LEU A 256 11.89 9.45 -16.83
N VAL A 257 11.15 10.38 -16.23
CA VAL A 257 10.65 11.60 -16.88
C VAL A 257 11.35 12.83 -16.34
N THR A 258 11.51 13.86 -17.19
CA THR A 258 12.13 15.12 -16.77
C THR A 258 11.16 15.95 -15.93
N VAL A 259 11.35 15.98 -14.62
CA VAL A 259 10.51 16.78 -13.70
C VAL A 259 11.01 18.22 -13.59
N LEU A 260 12.33 18.38 -13.49
CA LEU A 260 13.02 19.66 -13.33
C LEU A 260 14.11 19.78 -14.39
N GLN A 261 14.17 20.92 -15.06
CA GLN A 261 15.24 21.27 -15.99
C GLN A 261 15.70 22.69 -15.69
N GLN A 262 17.00 22.87 -15.41
CA GLN A 262 17.60 24.18 -15.09
C GLN A 262 16.82 24.97 -14.01
N GLY A 263 16.36 24.27 -12.97
CA GLY A 263 15.59 24.85 -11.86
C GLY A 263 14.13 25.16 -12.17
N LYS A 264 13.66 24.93 -13.40
CA LYS A 264 12.26 25.10 -13.80
C LYS A 264 11.53 23.77 -13.83
N ARG A 265 10.27 23.75 -13.38
CA ARG A 265 9.41 22.57 -13.46
C ARG A 265 8.91 22.38 -14.89
N HIS A 266 9.21 21.21 -15.45
CA HIS A 266 8.82 20.80 -16.81
C HIS A 266 7.75 19.69 -16.83
N TYR A 267 7.38 19.19 -15.65
CA TYR A 267 6.37 18.16 -15.47
C TYR A 267 5.16 18.71 -14.72
N GLU A 268 3.97 18.44 -15.23
CA GLU A 268 2.72 18.73 -14.54
C GLU A 268 2.53 17.71 -13.42
N LEU A 269 2.39 18.20 -12.19
CA LEU A 269 2.19 17.31 -11.04
C LEU A 269 0.78 16.74 -11.10
N PRO A 270 0.61 15.40 -11.12
CA PRO A 270 -0.71 14.80 -11.03
C PRO A 270 -1.34 15.12 -9.68
N ASP A 271 -2.67 15.18 -9.66
CA ASP A 271 -3.41 15.22 -8.41
C ASP A 271 -3.36 13.85 -7.71
N LEU A 272 -3.86 13.81 -6.47
CA LEU A 272 -3.83 12.60 -5.66
C LEU A 272 -4.61 11.43 -6.28
N GLU A 273 -5.70 11.72 -7.01
CA GLU A 273 -6.52 10.69 -7.64
C GLU A 273 -5.83 10.11 -8.88
N GLY A 274 -5.14 10.94 -9.66
CA GLY A 274 -4.27 10.52 -10.75
C GLY A 274 -3.13 9.63 -10.25
N ILE A 275 -2.47 10.00 -9.15
CA ILE A 275 -1.45 9.16 -8.51
C ILE A 275 -2.05 7.83 -8.05
N ARG A 276 -3.24 7.85 -7.45
CA ARG A 276 -3.93 6.63 -6.99
C ARG A 276 -4.26 5.69 -8.14
N ARG A 277 -4.80 6.23 -9.25
CA ARG A 277 -5.14 5.46 -10.45
C ARG A 277 -3.91 4.84 -11.08
N GLN A 278 -2.87 5.64 -11.30
CA GLN A 278 -1.59 5.16 -11.83
C GLN A 278 -1.03 4.01 -11.00
N ARG A 279 -1.06 4.13 -9.66
CA ARG A 279 -0.61 3.06 -8.76
C ARG A 279 -1.42 1.78 -8.94
N ILE A 280 -2.76 1.89 -9.07
CA ILE A 280 -3.63 0.73 -9.26
C ILE A 280 -3.28 0.05 -10.59
N ASP A 281 -3.23 0.81 -11.68
CA ASP A 281 -2.91 0.32 -13.01
C ASP A 281 -1.52 -0.35 -13.04
N ASP A 282 -0.51 0.26 -12.42
CA ASP A 282 0.84 -0.30 -12.33
C ASP A 282 0.88 -1.60 -11.55
N VAL A 283 0.20 -1.68 -10.41
CA VAL A 283 0.13 -2.89 -9.60
C VAL A 283 -0.61 -3.98 -10.36
N GLU A 284 -1.69 -3.67 -11.08
CA GLU A 284 -2.40 -4.65 -11.91
C GLU A 284 -1.54 -5.22 -13.04
N ARG A 285 -0.62 -4.40 -13.59
CA ARG A 285 0.35 -4.83 -14.60
C ARG A 285 1.53 -5.62 -14.03
N LEU A 286 1.63 -5.82 -12.71
CA LEU A 286 2.60 -6.78 -12.14
C LEU A 286 2.11 -8.22 -12.28
N ASP A 287 3.05 -9.15 -12.48
CA ASP A 287 2.74 -10.58 -12.45
C ASP A 287 2.17 -10.98 -11.06
N PRO A 288 1.10 -11.80 -10.98
CA PRO A 288 0.52 -12.23 -9.72
C PRO A 288 1.53 -12.82 -8.73
N GLY A 289 2.55 -13.54 -9.22
CA GLY A 289 3.55 -14.16 -8.36
C GLY A 289 4.48 -13.15 -7.68
N ILE A 290 4.61 -11.93 -8.22
CA ILE A 290 5.40 -10.81 -7.67
C ILE A 290 4.59 -10.05 -6.61
N ARG A 291 3.26 -10.04 -6.72
CA ARG A 291 2.34 -9.37 -5.79
C ARG A 291 2.07 -10.14 -4.49
N ARG A 292 2.57 -11.37 -4.36
CA ARG A 292 2.38 -12.19 -3.17
C ARG A 292 3.06 -11.56 -1.96
N LEU A 293 2.39 -11.60 -0.81
CA LEU A 293 2.98 -11.18 0.47
C LEU A 293 4.04 -12.18 0.95
N VAL A 294 3.78 -13.48 0.77
CA VAL A 294 4.66 -14.56 1.21
C VAL A 294 5.38 -15.16 0.02
N ASN A 295 6.71 -15.19 0.08
CA ASN A 295 7.60 -15.74 -0.95
C ASN A 295 7.30 -15.23 -2.38
N PRO A 296 7.30 -13.89 -2.62
CA PRO A 296 7.09 -13.34 -3.95
C PRO A 296 8.20 -13.76 -4.93
N HIS A 297 7.86 -13.81 -6.21
CA HIS A 297 8.87 -13.86 -7.26
C HIS A 297 9.69 -12.55 -7.26
N ILE A 298 11.00 -12.67 -7.43
CA ILE A 298 11.88 -11.51 -7.52
C ILE A 298 11.66 -10.83 -8.87
N TYR A 299 11.24 -9.57 -8.83
CA TYR A 299 11.13 -8.76 -10.04
C TYR A 299 12.53 -8.51 -10.63
N HIS A 300 12.69 -8.74 -11.93
CA HIS A 300 13.98 -8.66 -12.58
C HIS A 300 14.35 -7.21 -12.93
N VAL A 301 15.47 -6.73 -12.40
CA VAL A 301 16.14 -5.51 -12.86
C VAL A 301 17.42 -5.95 -13.57
N SER A 302 17.65 -5.49 -14.80
CA SER A 302 18.74 -5.99 -15.66
C SER A 302 19.48 -4.85 -16.36
N LEU A 303 20.69 -5.14 -16.86
CA LEU A 303 21.52 -4.20 -17.62
C LEU A 303 21.59 -4.63 -19.08
N THR A 304 21.79 -3.68 -19.99
CA THR A 304 22.27 -3.96 -21.35
C THR A 304 23.71 -4.49 -21.33
N PRO A 305 24.14 -5.22 -22.38
CA PRO A 305 25.53 -5.63 -22.51
C PRO A 305 26.52 -4.47 -22.42
N ASN A 306 26.24 -3.34 -23.08
CA ASN A 306 27.10 -2.15 -23.05
C ASN A 306 27.25 -1.58 -21.63
N LEU A 307 26.15 -1.47 -20.88
CA LEU A 307 26.20 -0.99 -19.49
C LEU A 307 26.89 -2.00 -18.56
N TRP A 308 26.69 -3.29 -18.80
CA TRP A 308 27.39 -4.36 -18.08
C TRP A 308 28.91 -4.28 -18.31
N ASP A 309 29.34 -4.17 -19.56
CA ASP A 309 30.74 -4.11 -19.95
C ASP A 309 31.42 -2.84 -19.41
N LEU A 310 30.73 -1.69 -19.47
CA LEU A 310 31.18 -0.45 -18.82
C LEU A 310 31.42 -0.67 -17.32
N LYS A 311 30.49 -1.33 -16.64
CA LYS A 311 30.62 -1.65 -15.21
C LYS A 311 31.81 -2.54 -14.94
N GLN A 312 31.99 -3.63 -15.69
CA GLN A 312 33.11 -4.55 -15.49
C GLN A 312 34.46 -3.86 -15.75
N ARG A 313 34.54 -3.06 -16.83
CA ARG A 313 35.76 -2.31 -17.15
C ARG A 313 36.16 -1.35 -16.04
N LEU A 314 35.22 -0.52 -15.54
CA LEU A 314 35.51 0.42 -14.45
C LEU A 314 35.87 -0.28 -13.13
N ILE A 315 35.29 -1.46 -12.86
CA ILE A 315 35.68 -2.29 -11.71
C ILE A 315 37.12 -2.78 -11.88
N ALA A 316 37.48 -3.30 -13.06
CA ALA A 316 38.82 -3.78 -13.34
C ALA A 316 39.87 -2.66 -13.25
N GLU A 317 39.60 -1.49 -13.83
CA GLU A 317 40.46 -0.30 -13.74
C GLU A 317 40.68 0.13 -12.28
N ALA A 318 39.62 0.19 -11.48
CA ALA A 318 39.71 0.58 -10.07
C ALA A 318 40.43 -0.45 -9.19
N MET A 319 40.38 -1.74 -9.54
CA MET A 319 41.12 -2.78 -8.83
C MET A 319 42.59 -2.86 -9.28
N GLY A 320 42.89 -2.68 -10.56
CA GLY A 320 44.25 -2.65 -11.08
C GLY A 320 45.07 -1.47 -10.56
N GLN A 321 44.44 -0.33 -10.29
CA GLN A 321 45.08 0.84 -9.65
C GLN A 321 45.49 0.60 -8.17
N ARG A 322 45.11 -0.53 -7.55
CA ARG A 322 45.56 -0.86 -6.18
C ARG A 322 46.90 -1.60 -6.14
N GLU A 323 47.35 -2.12 -7.27
CA GLU A 323 48.55 -2.97 -7.36
C GLU A 323 49.82 -2.22 -7.82
N GLY A 324 49.72 -0.92 -8.11
CA GLY A 324 50.85 -0.05 -8.46
C GLY A 324 51.02 1.10 -7.46
#